data_AF-A0A954W3J7-F1
#
_entry.id   AF-A0A954W3J7-F1
#
_cell.length_a   1.000
_cell.length_b   1.000
_cell.length_c   1.000
_cell.angle_alpha   90.00
_cell.angle_beta   90.00
_cell.angle_gamma   90.00
#
_symmetry.space_group_name_H-M   'P 1'
#
loop_
_entity.id
_entity.type
_entity.pdbx_description
1 polymer ?
#
loop_
_entity_poly.entity_id
_entity_poly.type
_entity_poly.pdbx_seq_one_letter_code
_entity_poly.pdbx_strand_id
1 'polypeptide(L)'
;VDGAVVVNRVRQQKGKTEGYDANTDTYTDMVAAGIIDPAKVVRTALQNAASVASLLLTTESLITEIPQEEEEGGHDHHDHGMGGMDPMGGMGGMGGMGGMGGMM
;
A
#
# COMPACT_ATOMS: atom_id res chain seq x y z
N VAL A 1 25.14 17.04 -20.91
CA VAL A 1 26.41 16.81 -20.19
C VAL A 1 26.46 15.36 -19.70
N ASP A 2 27.61 14.68 -19.74
CA ASP A 2 27.72 13.31 -19.23
C ASP A 2 27.78 13.29 -17.70
N GLY A 3 26.83 12.61 -17.06
CA GLY A 3 26.71 12.54 -15.60
C GLY A 3 27.90 11.88 -14.91
N ALA A 4 28.53 10.86 -15.51
CA ALA A 4 29.70 10.21 -14.93
C ALA A 4 30.90 11.17 -14.88
N VAL A 5 31.05 12.02 -15.90
CA VAL A 5 32.08 13.06 -15.94
C VAL A 5 31.81 14.12 -14.86
N VAL A 6 30.56 14.56 -14.71
CA VAL A 6 30.17 15.55 -13.69
C VAL A 6 30.43 15.01 -12.29
N VAL A 7 29.95 13.81 -11.98
CA VAL A 7 30.15 13.17 -10.66
C VAL A 7 31.63 13.04 -10.35
N ASN A 8 32.43 12.58 -11.30
CA ASN A 8 33.88 12.46 -11.08
C ASN A 8 34.54 13.81 -10.80
N ARG A 9 34.11 14.88 -11.47
CA ARG A 9 34.63 16.23 -11.21
C ARG A 9 34.19 16.77 -9.85
N VAL A 10 32.91 16.63 -9.48
CA VAL A 10 32.41 17.04 -8.15
C VAL A 10 33.14 16.28 -7.04
N ARG A 11 33.43 14.99 -7.21
CA ARG A 11 34.19 14.21 -6.22
C ARG A 11 35.64 14.66 -6.04
N GLN A 12 36.23 15.36 -7.01
CA GLN A 12 37.60 15.89 -6.93
C GLN A 12 37.66 17.30 -6.32
N GLN A 13 36.52 17.96 -6.17
CA GLN A 13 36.43 19.28 -5.52
C GLN A 13 36.79 19.18 -4.04
N LYS A 14 37.35 20.26 -3.49
CA LYS A 14 37.83 20.31 -2.10
C LYS A 14 36.91 21.15 -1.21
N GLY A 15 36.15 22.06 -1.80
CA GLY A 15 35.18 22.87 -1.09
C GLY A 15 33.98 22.03 -0.66
N LYS A 16 33.50 22.27 0.57
CA LYS A 16 32.34 21.54 1.14
C LYS A 16 31.02 21.89 0.45
N THR A 17 30.99 23.03 -0.21
CA THR A 17 29.81 23.64 -0.83
C THR A 17 29.92 23.67 -2.35
N GLU A 18 31.03 23.18 -2.92
CA GLU A 18 31.20 23.10 -4.37
C GLU A 18 30.34 21.97 -4.93
N GLY A 19 29.64 22.24 -6.03
CA GLY A 19 28.80 21.27 -6.69
C GLY A 19 28.52 21.62 -8.15
N TYR A 20 27.45 21.05 -8.68
CA TYR A 20 27.01 21.25 -10.07
C TYR A 20 25.55 21.70 -10.08
N ASP A 21 25.30 22.86 -10.67
CA ASP A 21 23.96 23.34 -10.98
C ASP A 21 23.52 22.74 -12.32
N ALA A 22 22.59 21.78 -12.25
CA ALA A 22 22.07 21.09 -13.42
C ALA A 22 21.09 21.93 -14.26
N ASN A 23 20.60 23.07 -13.75
CA ASN A 23 19.74 23.97 -14.52
C ASN A 23 20.56 24.90 -15.44
N THR A 24 21.75 25.30 -14.99
CA THR A 24 22.65 26.19 -15.75
C THR A 24 23.85 25.48 -16.38
N ASP A 25 24.02 24.19 -16.09
CA ASP A 25 25.17 23.38 -16.51
C ASP A 25 26.54 23.93 -16.02
N THR A 26 26.58 24.52 -14.83
CA THR A 26 27.78 25.14 -14.26
C THR A 26 28.21 24.53 -12.94
N TYR A 27 29.52 24.58 -12.65
CA TYR A 27 30.04 24.26 -11.32
C TYR A 27 30.04 25.53 -10.48
N THR A 28 29.45 25.46 -9.30
CA THR A 28 29.23 26.64 -8.45
C THR A 28 29.35 26.29 -6.98
N ASP A 29 29.41 27.32 -6.14
CA ASP A 29 29.14 27.18 -4.71
C ASP A 29 27.63 27.07 -4.53
N MET A 30 27.16 25.88 -4.13
CA MET A 30 25.76 25.53 -4.00
C MET A 30 25.04 26.37 -2.93
N VAL A 31 25.76 26.78 -1.88
CA VAL A 31 25.18 27.60 -0.80
C VAL A 31 25.02 29.03 -1.27
N ALA A 32 26.02 29.61 -1.93
CA ALA A 32 25.95 30.94 -2.51
C ALA A 32 24.89 31.02 -3.62
N ALA A 33 24.71 29.94 -4.40
CA ALA A 33 23.67 29.82 -5.40
C ALA A 33 22.26 29.56 -4.82
N GLY A 34 22.15 29.30 -3.51
CA GLY A 34 20.87 29.03 -2.84
C GLY A 34 20.30 27.62 -3.10
N ILE A 35 21.10 26.71 -3.65
CA ILE A 35 20.73 25.31 -3.92
C ILE A 35 21.05 24.49 -2.67
N ILE A 36 20.09 24.46 -1.74
CA ILE A 36 20.28 23.90 -0.40
C ILE A 36 19.15 22.91 -0.06
N ASP A 37 19.53 21.70 0.35
CA ASP A 37 18.58 20.72 0.89
C ASP A 37 18.57 20.72 2.43
N PRO A 38 17.40 20.69 3.08
CA PRO A 38 17.33 20.58 4.53
C PRO A 38 17.96 19.27 5.03
N ALA A 39 18.77 19.36 6.09
CA ALA A 39 19.47 18.19 6.64
C ALA A 39 18.52 17.02 7.02
N LYS A 40 17.30 17.33 7.48
CA LYS A 40 16.29 16.30 7.80
C LYS A 40 15.85 15.53 6.54
N VAL A 41 15.69 16.21 5.40
CA VAL A 41 15.26 15.60 4.14
C VAL A 41 16.29 14.59 3.66
N VAL A 42 17.56 15.02 3.53
CA VAL A 42 18.64 14.15 3.05
C VAL A 42 18.85 12.95 3.99
N ARG A 43 18.87 13.19 5.31
CA ARG A 43 19.05 12.13 6.30
C ARG A 43 17.92 11.10 6.25
N THR A 44 16.67 11.56 6.27
CA THR A 44 15.51 10.65 6.27
C THR A 44 15.43 9.87 4.95
N ALA A 45 15.73 10.51 3.81
CA ALA A 45 15.77 9.82 2.52
C ALA A 45 16.80 8.67 2.52
N LEU A 46 18.03 8.94 2.96
CA LEU A 46 19.09 7.93 3.00
C LEU A 46 18.75 6.80 3.99
N GLN A 47 18.26 7.12 5.18
CA GLN A 47 17.90 6.14 6.20
C GLN A 47 16.77 5.21 5.75
N ASN A 48 15.72 5.77 5.13
CA ASN A 48 14.61 4.98 4.62
C ASN A 48 15.04 4.08 3.45
N ALA A 49 15.85 4.61 2.54
CA ALA A 49 16.40 3.83 1.43
C ALA A 49 17.26 2.67 1.93
N ALA A 50 18.17 2.92 2.87
CA ALA A 50 19.00 1.89 3.47
C ALA A 50 18.17 0.83 4.20
N SER A 51 17.08 1.24 4.87
CA SER A 51 16.16 0.32 5.56
C SER A 51 15.49 -0.65 4.58
N VAL A 52 14.88 -0.14 3.51
CA VAL A 52 14.24 -0.97 2.48
C VAL A 52 15.26 -1.84 1.76
N ALA A 53 16.42 -1.30 1.40
CA ALA A 53 17.49 -2.07 0.77
C ALA A 53 17.97 -3.22 1.67
N SER A 54 18.13 -2.96 2.98
CA SER A 54 18.52 -4.00 3.94
C SER A 54 17.48 -5.10 4.04
N LEU A 55 16.20 -4.74 4.13
CA LEU A 55 15.09 -5.70 4.15
C LEU A 55 15.13 -6.60 2.91
N LEU A 56 15.21 -6.00 1.72
CA LEU A 56 15.21 -6.73 0.45
C LEU A 56 16.44 -7.64 0.32
N LEU A 57 17.63 -7.17 0.71
CA LEU A 57 18.86 -7.96 0.63
C LEU A 57 18.86 -9.17 1.56
N THR A 58 18.10 -9.14 2.67
CA THR A 58 17.99 -10.25 3.61
C THR A 58 16.74 -11.12 3.40
N THR A 59 15.92 -10.81 2.39
CA THR A 59 14.70 -11.57 2.10
C THR A 59 15.02 -12.73 1.16
N GLU A 60 15.08 -13.94 1.70
CA GLU A 60 15.38 -15.17 0.95
C GLU A 60 14.16 -15.73 0.19
N SER A 61 12.94 -15.39 0.60
CA SER A 61 11.72 -15.90 -0.01
C SER A 61 10.56 -14.93 0.14
N LEU A 62 9.72 -14.87 -0.90
CA LEU A 62 8.47 -14.12 -0.93
C LEU A 62 7.35 -15.10 -1.28
N ILE A 63 6.36 -15.20 -0.41
CA ILE A 63 5.17 -16.03 -0.65
C ILE A 63 4.04 -15.11 -1.08
N THR A 64 3.38 -15.46 -2.18
CA THR A 64 2.24 -14.72 -2.72
C THR A 64 1.04 -15.66 -2.86
N GLU A 65 -0.16 -15.12 -2.71
CA GLU A 65 -1.38 -15.86 -3.00
C GLU A 65 -1.54 -16.04 -4.53
N ILE A 66 -2.18 -17.14 -4.93
CA ILE A 66 -2.58 -17.33 -6.32
C ILE A 66 -3.71 -16.32 -6.60
N PRO A 67 -3.64 -15.54 -7.69
CA PRO A 67 -4.73 -14.64 -8.07
C PRO A 67 -6.04 -15.42 -8.17
N GLN A 68 -7.07 -14.96 -7.44
CA GLN A 68 -8.42 -15.50 -7.54
C GLN A 68 -9.15 -14.74 -8.65
N GLU A 69 -9.90 -15.46 -9.49
CA GLU A 69 -10.90 -14.81 -10.32
C GLU A 69 -12.02 -14.33 -9.37
N GLU A 70 -12.28 -13.02 -9.35
CA GLU A 70 -13.50 -12.51 -8.72
C GLU A 70 -14.68 -13.08 -9.52
N GLU A 71 -15.54 -13.89 -8.91
CA GLU A 71 -16.78 -14.31 -9.55
C GLU A 71 -17.59 -13.04 -9.89
N GLU A 72 -17.74 -12.76 -11.18
CA GLU A 72 -18.65 -11.73 -11.66
C GLU A 72 -20.08 -12.07 -11.19
N GLY A 73 -20.56 -11.35 -10.17
CA GLY A 73 -21.97 -11.10 -9.96
C GLY A 73 -22.85 -12.32 -9.65
N GLY A 74 -22.60 -13.00 -8.54
CA GLY A 74 -23.64 -13.76 -7.84
C GLY A 74 -24.53 -12.83 -7.03
N HIS A 75 -25.43 -12.10 -7.69
CA HIS A 75 -26.45 -11.29 -7.02
C HIS A 75 -27.18 -12.10 -5.93
N ASP A 76 -27.34 -11.46 -4.78
CA ASP A 76 -28.31 -11.80 -3.75
C ASP A 76 -29.65 -12.25 -4.37
N HIS A 77 -29.95 -13.55 -4.29
CA HIS A 77 -31.31 -14.03 -4.40
C HIS A 77 -31.79 -14.52 -3.04
N HIS A 78 -31.90 -13.57 -2.11
CA HIS A 78 -33.02 -13.58 -1.17
C HIS A 78 -34.29 -13.20 -1.96
N ASP A 79 -34.99 -14.19 -2.52
CA ASP A 79 -36.39 -13.99 -2.90
C ASP A 79 -37.30 -14.85 -2.02
N HIS A 80 -37.83 -14.16 -1.00
CA HIS A 80 -38.99 -14.61 -0.27
C HIS A 80 -40.24 -14.43 -1.13
N GLY A 81 -40.67 -15.52 -1.76
CA GLY A 81 -42.08 -15.86 -1.95
C GLY A 81 -42.77 -15.30 -3.20
N MET A 82 -43.49 -16.18 -3.90
CA MET A 82 -44.91 -15.97 -4.29
C MET A 82 -45.55 -17.29 -4.78
N GLY A 83 -46.53 -17.76 -4.00
CA GLY A 83 -47.80 -18.40 -4.38
C GLY A 83 -47.90 -19.43 -5.52
N GLY A 84 -48.34 -20.65 -5.18
CA GLY A 84 -48.91 -21.62 -6.12
C GLY A 84 -49.56 -22.84 -5.43
N MET A 85 -50.85 -22.68 -5.08
CA MET A 85 -51.89 -23.66 -4.66
C MET A 85 -51.58 -25.18 -4.51
N ASP A 86 -52.00 -25.72 -3.35
CA ASP A 86 -52.15 -27.14 -2.95
C ASP A 86 -53.13 -27.97 -3.81
N PRO A 87 -53.05 -29.32 -3.76
CA PRO A 87 -54.10 -30.02 -3.03
C PRO A 87 -53.61 -31.26 -2.25
N MET A 88 -54.26 -31.52 -1.11
CA MET A 88 -54.26 -32.77 -0.33
C MET A 88 -53.17 -32.94 0.75
N GLY A 89 -53.60 -32.67 1.98
CA GLY A 89 -53.53 -33.70 3.03
C GLY A 89 -52.47 -33.47 4.11
N GLY A 90 -52.89 -32.85 5.22
CA GLY A 90 -52.01 -32.76 6.39
C GLY A 90 -52.60 -31.99 7.56
N MET A 91 -53.86 -32.22 7.90
CA MET A 91 -54.46 -31.71 9.13
C MET A 91 -53.84 -32.42 10.33
N GLY A 92 -53.09 -31.70 11.17
CA GLY A 92 -52.55 -32.25 12.41
C GLY A 92 -51.89 -31.22 13.31
N GLY A 93 -52.55 -30.92 14.44
CA GLY A 93 -51.83 -30.54 15.66
C GLY A 93 -51.88 -29.08 16.08
N MET A 94 -53.08 -28.60 16.42
CA MET A 94 -53.24 -27.47 17.32
C MET A 94 -52.85 -27.89 18.76
N GLY A 95 -51.99 -27.11 19.39
CA GLY A 95 -51.64 -27.19 20.81
C GLY A 95 -50.30 -26.49 21.02
N GLY A 96 -50.17 -25.34 21.66
CA GLY A 96 -50.94 -24.83 22.79
C GLY A 96 -49.93 -24.57 23.90
N MET A 97 -49.88 -23.32 24.35
CA MET A 97 -49.63 -22.94 25.75
C MET A 97 -48.19 -22.89 26.25
N GLY A 98 -47.88 -21.77 26.90
CA GLY A 98 -47.15 -21.79 28.18
C GLY A 98 -45.85 -21.01 28.17
N GLY A 99 -45.92 -19.76 28.63
CA GLY A 99 -44.74 -18.99 28.99
C GLY A 99 -44.00 -19.59 30.18
N MET A 100 -42.70 -19.30 30.23
CA MET A 100 -41.86 -19.35 31.42
C MET A 100 -40.72 -18.37 31.10
N GLY A 101 -40.67 -17.18 31.70
CA GLY A 101 -40.66 -16.97 33.14
C GLY A 101 -39.21 -17.06 33.58
N GLY A 102 -38.63 -15.92 33.96
CA GLY A 102 -37.19 -15.71 34.07
C GLY A 102 -36.44 -16.70 34.96
N MET A 103 -35.17 -16.89 34.61
CA MET A 103 -34.15 -17.40 35.50
C MET A 103 -33.09 -16.32 35.68
N MET A 104 -32.79 -16.13 36.96
CA MET A 104 -31.88 -15.17 37.58
C MET A 104 -30.44 -15.33 37.11
#